data_AF-A0A1S3DRL0-F1
#
_entry.id   AF-A0A1S3DRL0-F1
#
_cell.length_a   1.000
_cell.length_b   1.000
_cell.length_c   1.000
_cell.angle_alpha   90.00
_cell.angle_beta   90.00
_cell.angle_gamma   90.00
#
_symmetry.space_group_name_H-M   'P 1'
#
loop_
_entity.id
_entity.type
_entity.pdbx_description
1 polymer ?
#
loop_
_entity_poly.entity_id
_entity_poly.type
_entity_poly.pdbx_seq_one_letter_code
_entity_poly.pdbx_strand_id
1 'polypeptide(L)'
;MLQQVFVVEYVVAHQMCDDCHRTEAQNFWRASVQVRQKSENKKTMFYLEQLILKHKAHERTLGIKPNHGGLDFFYATESHARKMVDFLTTVLPVKYQHSKKLLSHDIHSNIHNYKFTFSVEIVPLSKDSIVCLPKKLTQHLGNISPLCLVSRVTSAIHLIDPTSAQIAEINGLLYWRTPFEAILNPRQLMEYVVMDIEILRENEKKSFPGQGTISHKHVVADVWVVKASELGINENTIHTRTHLGHLLKVGDSALGYNVCDSNVNNKAFESLKSESIPDVLLVKKFYPNRRKHRNWKLKHLA
;
A
#
# COMPACT_ATOMS: atom_id res chain seq x y z
N MET A 1 43.72 -51.57 36.47
CA MET A 1 42.55 -51.02 35.77
C MET A 1 41.94 -52.13 34.93
N LEU A 2 40.66 -52.43 35.12
CA LEU A 2 39.93 -53.46 34.37
C LEU A 2 39.14 -52.74 33.26
N GLN A 3 39.55 -52.96 32.01
CA GLN A 3 38.85 -52.49 30.82
C GLN A 3 38.18 -53.70 30.16
N GLN A 4 36.87 -53.63 29.94
CA GLN A 4 36.10 -54.71 29.33
C GLN A 4 35.39 -54.16 28.10
N VAL A 5 35.62 -54.80 26.95
CA VAL A 5 35.01 -54.46 25.66
C VAL A 5 33.88 -55.45 25.42
N PHE A 6 32.69 -54.96 25.09
CA PHE A 6 31.55 -55.79 24.71
C PHE A 6 30.86 -55.21 23.50
N VAL A 7 30.13 -56.07 22.78
CA VAL A 7 29.42 -55.71 21.55
C VAL A 7 28.00 -55.27 21.92
N VAL A 8 27.59 -54.10 21.41
CA VAL A 8 26.21 -53.61 21.52
C VAL A 8 25.54 -53.80 20.18
N GLU A 9 24.38 -54.47 20.18
CA GLU A 9 23.52 -54.57 19.01
C GLU A 9 22.44 -53.48 19.09
N TYR A 10 22.39 -52.62 18.07
CA TYR A 10 21.34 -51.60 17.94
C TYR A 10 20.27 -52.08 16.96
N VAL A 11 19.03 -52.22 17.46
CA VAL A 11 17.87 -52.51 16.62
C VAL A 11 17.19 -51.18 16.26
N VAL A 12 17.11 -50.88 14.97
CA VAL A 12 16.41 -49.68 14.47
C VAL A 12 14.94 -50.03 14.22
N ALA A 13 14.04 -49.46 15.03
CA ALA A 13 12.61 -49.53 14.80
C ALA A 13 12.16 -48.30 13.99
N HIS A 14 11.45 -48.53 12.88
CA HIS A 14 10.84 -47.44 12.11
C HIS A 14 9.59 -46.93 12.84
N GLN A 15 9.55 -45.64 13.14
CA GLN A 15 8.39 -44.96 13.70
C GLN A 15 8.07 -43.71 12.86
N MET A 16 6.80 -43.34 12.77
CA MET A 16 6.41 -42.08 12.14
C MET A 16 6.81 -40.91 13.02
N CYS A 17 7.33 -39.86 12.40
CA CYS A 17 7.67 -38.64 13.10
C CYS A 17 6.41 -37.86 13.51
N ASP A 18 6.44 -37.13 14.63
CA ASP A 18 5.30 -36.32 15.08
C ASP A 18 4.84 -35.28 14.03
N ASP A 19 5.79 -34.76 13.24
CA ASP A 19 5.48 -33.83 12.14
C ASP A 19 4.79 -34.53 10.96
N CYS A 20 5.14 -35.79 10.70
CA CYS A 20 4.54 -36.64 9.68
C CYS A 20 3.10 -36.97 10.08
N HIS A 21 2.91 -37.37 11.34
CA HIS A 21 1.61 -37.65 11.94
C HIS A 21 0.69 -36.41 11.98
N ARG A 22 1.26 -35.22 12.21
CA ARG A 22 0.51 -33.95 12.18
C ARG A 22 0.04 -33.57 10.78
N THR A 23 0.79 -33.94 9.74
CA THR A 23 0.44 -33.62 8.34
C THR A 23 -0.79 -34.41 7.88
N GLU A 24 -0.97 -35.63 8.36
CA GLU A 24 -2.13 -36.48 8.06
C GLU A 24 -3.37 -36.13 8.92
N ALA A 25 -3.19 -35.41 10.03
CA ALA A 25 -4.28 -34.97 10.89
C ALA A 25 -5.04 -33.74 10.31
N GLN A 26 -6.36 -33.68 10.52
CA GLN A 26 -7.21 -32.54 10.05
C GLN A 26 -6.77 -31.16 10.59
N ASN A 27 -5.99 -31.11 11.67
CA ASN A 27 -5.43 -29.89 12.26
C ASN A 27 -4.02 -29.57 11.74
N PHE A 28 -3.91 -29.39 10.42
CA PHE A 28 -2.62 -29.17 9.76
C PHE A 28 -1.87 -27.90 10.19
N TRP A 29 -2.54 -26.91 10.81
CA TRP A 29 -1.93 -25.63 11.21
C TRP A 29 -2.33 -25.18 12.62
N ARG A 30 -1.39 -24.55 13.32
CA ARG A 30 -1.60 -23.95 14.65
C ARG A 30 -1.76 -22.44 14.61
N ALA A 31 -1.13 -21.76 13.64
CA ALA A 31 -1.24 -20.32 13.48
C ALA A 31 -1.60 -19.95 12.04
N SER A 32 -2.47 -18.96 11.86
CA SER A 32 -2.77 -18.37 10.55
C SER A 32 -2.61 -16.86 10.56
N VAL A 33 -2.11 -16.31 9.45
CA VAL A 33 -2.02 -14.87 9.20
C VAL A 33 -2.94 -14.53 8.03
N GLN A 34 -4.00 -13.81 8.31
CA GLN A 34 -5.02 -13.40 7.35
C GLN A 34 -4.76 -11.97 6.93
N VAL A 35 -4.22 -11.78 5.72
CA VAL A 35 -3.92 -10.46 5.18
C VAL A 35 -5.10 -10.00 4.32
N ARG A 36 -5.67 -8.83 4.64
CA ARG A 36 -6.80 -8.26 3.90
C ARG A 36 -6.54 -6.81 3.53
N GLN A 37 -7.02 -6.43 2.34
CA GLN A 37 -7.05 -5.05 1.90
C GLN A 37 -8.44 -4.69 1.38
N LYS A 38 -9.13 -3.76 2.05
CA LYS A 38 -10.45 -3.27 1.67
C LYS A 38 -10.35 -2.14 0.64
N SER A 39 -9.78 -2.42 -0.53
CA SER A 39 -9.65 -1.44 -1.61
C SER A 39 -10.03 -2.05 -2.95
N GLU A 40 -10.63 -1.26 -3.83
CA GLU A 40 -10.90 -1.66 -5.22
C GLU A 40 -9.59 -1.97 -5.96
N ASN A 41 -8.54 -1.22 -5.64
CA ASN A 41 -7.25 -1.33 -6.31
C ASN A 41 -6.25 -2.15 -5.48
N LYS A 42 -5.95 -3.37 -5.96
CA LYS A 42 -5.03 -4.32 -5.32
C LYS A 42 -3.55 -4.09 -5.63
N LYS A 43 -3.15 -2.92 -6.16
CA LYS A 43 -1.74 -2.60 -6.49
C LYS A 43 -0.78 -2.84 -5.32
N THR A 44 -1.15 -2.41 -4.11
CA THR A 44 -0.33 -2.58 -2.89
C THR A 44 -0.26 -4.04 -2.46
N MET A 45 -1.34 -4.81 -2.59
CA MET A 45 -1.32 -6.27 -2.38
C MET A 45 -0.38 -6.98 -3.37
N PHE A 46 -0.43 -6.65 -4.66
CA PHE A 46 0.52 -7.21 -5.64
C PHE A 46 1.97 -6.79 -5.35
N TYR A 47 2.18 -5.57 -4.87
CA TYR A 47 3.50 -5.12 -4.44
C TYR A 47 4.01 -5.92 -3.24
N LEU A 48 3.14 -6.20 -2.27
CA LEU A 48 3.47 -7.03 -1.12
C LEU A 48 3.89 -8.44 -1.53
N GLU A 49 3.15 -9.06 -2.45
CA GLU A 49 3.47 -10.39 -2.99
C GLU A 49 4.90 -10.43 -3.57
N GLN A 50 5.28 -9.41 -4.35
CA GLN A 50 6.64 -9.32 -4.89
C GLN A 50 7.71 -9.14 -3.81
N LEU A 51 7.40 -8.41 -2.74
CA LEU A 51 8.33 -8.24 -1.62
C LEU A 51 8.49 -9.52 -0.81
N ILE A 52 7.42 -10.28 -0.60
CA ILE A 52 7.47 -11.58 0.06
C ILE A 52 8.35 -12.56 -0.73
N LEU A 53 8.25 -12.54 -2.07
CA LEU A 53 9.10 -13.35 -2.95
C LEU A 53 10.56 -12.87 -2.93
N LYS A 54 10.80 -11.56 -2.96
CA LYS A 54 12.14 -10.97 -2.95
C LYS A 54 12.90 -11.30 -1.66
N HIS A 55 12.22 -11.21 -0.51
CA HIS A 55 12.81 -11.48 0.81
C HIS A 55 12.64 -12.93 1.28
N LYS A 56 12.02 -13.79 0.45
CA LYS A 56 11.71 -15.20 0.76
C LYS A 56 10.99 -15.40 2.11
N ALA A 57 10.14 -14.46 2.51
CA ALA A 57 9.46 -14.50 3.81
C ALA A 57 8.45 -15.67 3.96
N HIS A 58 8.11 -16.35 2.86
CA HIS A 58 7.15 -17.45 2.79
C HIS A 58 7.76 -18.86 2.94
N GLU A 59 9.09 -18.99 3.10
CA GLU A 59 9.76 -20.31 3.15
C GLU A 59 9.23 -21.24 4.24
N ARG A 60 8.75 -20.69 5.37
CA ARG A 60 8.26 -21.47 6.52
C ARG A 60 6.74 -21.63 6.53
N THR A 61 6.05 -21.23 5.46
CA THR A 61 4.60 -21.42 5.34
C THR A 61 4.29 -22.85 4.94
N LEU A 62 3.27 -23.44 5.58
CA LEU A 62 2.76 -24.77 5.21
C LEU A 62 1.94 -24.70 3.92
N GLY A 63 1.25 -23.58 3.72
CA GLY A 63 0.41 -23.35 2.56
C GLY A 63 -0.14 -21.93 2.56
N ILE A 64 -0.56 -21.52 1.38
CA ILE A 64 -1.09 -20.19 1.11
C ILE A 64 -2.41 -20.36 0.38
N LYS A 65 -3.47 -19.76 0.91
CA LYS A 65 -4.80 -19.80 0.28
C LYS A 65 -5.23 -18.39 -0.10
N PRO A 66 -5.55 -18.13 -1.38
CA PRO A 66 -6.18 -16.88 -1.76
C PRO A 66 -7.63 -16.86 -1.27
N ASN A 67 -7.99 -15.80 -0.54
CA ASN A 67 -9.35 -15.60 -0.03
C ASN A 67 -9.84 -14.20 -0.44
N HIS A 68 -11.16 -13.97 -0.33
CA HIS A 68 -11.76 -12.71 -0.77
C HIS A 68 -11.06 -11.49 -0.14
N GLY A 69 -10.46 -10.64 -0.98
CA GLY A 69 -9.76 -9.44 -0.55
C GLY A 69 -8.34 -9.63 -0.01
N GLY A 70 -7.74 -10.83 -0.12
CA GLY A 70 -6.33 -11.03 0.22
C GLY A 70 -5.84 -12.48 0.27
N LEU A 71 -4.93 -12.76 1.19
CA LEU A 71 -4.17 -14.02 1.28
C LEU A 71 -4.16 -14.53 2.72
N ASP A 72 -4.28 -15.84 2.89
CA ASP A 72 -4.13 -16.52 4.18
C ASP A 72 -2.88 -17.39 4.17
N PHE A 73 -1.98 -17.12 5.10
CA PHE A 73 -0.75 -17.89 5.32
C PHE A 73 -0.93 -18.81 6.52
N PHE A 74 -0.61 -20.10 6.34
CA PHE A 74 -0.69 -21.09 7.42
C PHE A 74 0.69 -21.46 7.94
N TYR A 75 0.81 -21.55 9.26
CA TYR A 75 2.06 -21.85 9.97
C TYR A 75 1.87 -22.95 11.01
N ALA A 76 2.92 -23.77 11.18
CA ALA A 76 2.98 -24.82 12.20
C ALA A 76 3.14 -24.26 13.63
N THR A 77 3.87 -23.15 13.77
CA THR A 77 4.20 -22.52 15.07
C THR A 77 3.77 -21.05 15.10
N GLU A 78 3.37 -20.55 16.28
CA GLU A 78 3.03 -19.13 16.46
C GLU A 78 4.22 -18.18 16.18
N SER A 79 5.43 -18.59 16.54
CA SER A 79 6.64 -17.76 16.38
C SER A 79 6.91 -17.39 14.91
N HIS A 80 6.67 -18.31 13.98
CA HIS A 80 6.80 -18.05 12.54
C HIS A 80 5.71 -17.10 12.02
N ALA A 81 4.48 -17.24 12.52
CA ALA A 81 3.40 -16.32 12.18
C ALA A 81 3.69 -14.89 12.69
N ARG A 82 4.23 -14.76 13.92
CA ARG A 82 4.62 -13.45 14.47
C ARG A 82 5.71 -12.77 13.64
N LYS A 83 6.75 -13.52 13.24
CA LYS A 83 7.80 -13.01 12.34
C LYS A 83 7.23 -12.50 11.00
N MET A 84 6.21 -13.17 10.45
CA MET A 84 5.54 -12.68 9.25
C MET A 84 4.78 -11.38 9.50
N VAL A 85 4.08 -11.25 10.63
CA VAL A 85 3.39 -10.01 11.01
C VAL A 85 4.39 -8.85 11.21
N ASP A 86 5.54 -9.13 11.82
CA ASP A 86 6.61 -8.14 12.01
C ASP A 86 7.19 -7.68 10.66
N PHE A 87 7.38 -8.61 9.72
CA PHE A 87 7.78 -8.31 8.35
C PHE A 87 6.75 -7.41 7.65
N LEU A 88 5.45 -7.74 7.75
CA LEU A 88 4.37 -6.93 7.15
C LEU A 88 4.33 -5.52 7.72
N THR A 89 4.51 -5.38 9.04
CA THR A 89 4.53 -4.09 9.74
C THR A 89 5.73 -3.22 9.33
N THR A 90 6.86 -3.84 9.00
CA THR A 90 8.05 -3.13 8.53
C THR A 90 7.87 -2.61 7.09
N VAL A 91 7.12 -3.34 6.27
CA VAL A 91 7.00 -3.08 4.83
C VAL A 91 5.82 -2.19 4.47
N LEU A 92 4.69 -2.33 5.17
CA LEU A 92 3.43 -1.62 4.90
C LEU A 92 2.79 -1.07 6.19
N PRO A 93 2.01 0.02 6.10
CA PRO A 93 1.15 0.46 7.20
C PRO A 93 0.03 -0.57 7.36
N VAL A 94 0.09 -1.34 8.44
CA VAL A 94 -0.90 -2.35 8.76
C VAL A 94 -1.44 -2.13 10.17
N LYS A 95 -2.68 -2.57 10.38
CA LYS A 95 -3.24 -2.83 11.71
C LYS A 95 -3.41 -4.33 11.83
N TYR A 96 -2.99 -4.90 12.94
CA TYR A 96 -3.22 -6.31 13.20
C TYR A 96 -3.96 -6.53 14.52
N GLN A 97 -4.70 -7.63 14.58
CA GLN A 97 -5.35 -8.14 15.78
C GLN A 97 -4.96 -9.60 15.99
N HIS A 98 -4.65 -9.96 17.22
CA HIS A 98 -4.28 -11.32 17.61
C HIS A 98 -5.41 -11.96 18.42
N SER A 99 -5.87 -13.14 17.99
CA SER A 99 -6.83 -13.95 18.73
C SER A 99 -6.32 -15.38 18.90
N LYS A 100 -6.74 -16.02 20.00
CA LYS A 100 -6.42 -17.41 20.31
C LYS A 100 -7.70 -18.18 20.62
N LYS A 101 -7.82 -19.39 20.08
CA LYS A 101 -8.91 -20.34 20.36
C LYS A 101 -8.32 -21.56 21.06
N LEU A 102 -8.86 -21.92 22.23
CA LEU A 102 -8.48 -23.16 22.91
C LEU A 102 -9.04 -24.34 22.12
N LEU A 103 -8.18 -25.31 21.79
CA LEU A 103 -8.57 -26.57 21.16
C LEU A 103 -8.73 -27.67 22.21
N SER A 104 -7.72 -27.84 23.05
CA SER A 104 -7.75 -28.83 24.13
C SER A 104 -6.94 -28.35 25.33
N HIS A 105 -7.26 -28.89 26.49
CA HIS A 105 -6.55 -28.67 27.74
C HIS A 105 -6.34 -30.03 28.40
N ASP A 106 -5.08 -30.35 28.70
CA ASP A 106 -4.76 -31.50 29.53
C ASP A 106 -4.66 -31.04 30.99
N ILE A 107 -5.58 -31.54 31.82
CA ILE A 107 -5.68 -31.22 33.25
C ILE A 107 -4.56 -31.82 34.08
N HIS A 108 -3.92 -32.91 33.63
CA HIS A 108 -2.84 -33.57 34.39
C HIS A 108 -1.50 -32.89 34.19
N SER A 109 -1.22 -32.42 32.98
CA SER A 109 0.03 -31.72 32.64
C SER A 109 -0.11 -30.19 32.64
N ASN A 110 -1.32 -29.67 32.83
CA ASN A 110 -1.66 -28.25 32.70
C ASN A 110 -1.20 -27.62 31.36
N ILE A 111 -1.18 -28.42 30.29
CA ILE A 111 -0.80 -27.99 28.94
C ILE A 111 -2.06 -27.57 28.20
N HIS A 112 -2.02 -26.39 27.57
CA HIS A 112 -3.10 -25.88 26.75
C HIS A 112 -2.70 -25.86 25.27
N ASN A 113 -3.53 -26.45 24.43
CA ASN A 113 -3.37 -26.38 22.98
C ASN A 113 -4.24 -25.27 22.41
N TYR A 114 -3.61 -24.22 21.92
CA TYR A 114 -4.28 -23.10 21.26
C TYR A 114 -4.06 -23.11 19.75
N LYS A 115 -5.06 -22.54 19.06
CA LYS A 115 -5.00 -22.14 17.65
C LYS A 115 -4.98 -20.61 17.57
N PHE A 116 -3.99 -20.06 16.89
CA PHE A 116 -3.74 -18.62 16.83
C PHE A 116 -4.19 -18.07 15.47
N THR A 117 -4.83 -16.91 15.49
CA THR A 117 -5.22 -16.19 14.28
C THR A 117 -4.73 -14.75 14.37
N PHE A 118 -3.98 -14.32 13.37
CA PHE A 118 -3.55 -12.94 13.19
C PHE A 118 -4.33 -12.34 12.03
N SER A 119 -5.26 -11.43 12.34
CA SER A 119 -5.99 -10.67 11.34
C SER A 119 -5.21 -9.40 11.04
N VAL A 120 -4.70 -9.27 9.81
CA VAL A 120 -3.88 -8.13 9.35
C VAL A 120 -4.65 -7.36 8.29
N GLU A 121 -4.95 -6.10 8.59
CA GLU A 121 -5.62 -5.18 7.69
C GLU A 121 -4.62 -4.15 7.16
N ILE A 122 -4.44 -4.15 5.84
CA ILE A 122 -3.64 -3.15 5.12
C ILE A 122 -4.50 -1.92 4.89
N VAL A 123 -3.90 -0.73 5.00
CA VAL A 123 -4.54 0.53 4.66
C VAL A 123 -5.16 0.46 3.24
N PRO A 124 -6.44 0.87 3.07
CA PRO A 124 -7.17 0.78 1.80
C PRO A 124 -6.76 1.86 0.77
N LEU A 125 -5.53 2.36 0.82
CA LEU A 125 -5.01 3.37 -0.09
C LEU A 125 -4.05 2.74 -1.10
N SER A 126 -4.09 3.25 -2.33
CA SER A 126 -3.22 2.81 -3.40
C SER A 126 -2.35 3.95 -3.90
N LYS A 127 -1.20 3.61 -4.47
CA LYS A 127 -0.36 4.58 -5.16
C LYS A 127 -1.12 5.20 -6.34
N ASP A 128 -0.96 6.51 -6.55
CA ASP A 128 -1.61 7.32 -7.57
C ASP A 128 -3.11 7.62 -7.27
N SER A 129 -3.62 7.29 -6.08
CA SER A 129 -4.98 7.67 -5.65
C SER A 129 -5.02 9.12 -5.14
N ILE A 130 -6.17 9.79 -5.34
CA ILE A 130 -6.48 11.07 -4.68
C ILE A 130 -7.17 10.79 -3.34
N VAL A 131 -6.79 11.53 -2.31
CA VAL A 131 -7.40 11.47 -0.98
C VAL A 131 -7.86 12.86 -0.53
N CYS A 132 -8.96 12.91 0.21
CA CYS A 132 -9.37 14.11 0.93
C CYS A 132 -9.05 13.91 2.41
N LEU A 133 -8.21 14.77 2.95
CA LEU A 133 -7.88 14.77 4.37
C LEU A 133 -8.94 15.55 5.16
N PRO A 134 -9.34 15.05 6.35
CA PRO A 134 -10.15 15.83 7.28
C PRO A 134 -9.41 17.08 7.76
N LYS A 135 -10.13 18.18 8.01
CA LYS A 135 -9.54 19.48 8.45
C LYS A 135 -8.67 19.38 9.71
N LYS A 136 -8.98 18.47 10.63
CA LYS A 136 -8.15 18.24 11.83
C LYS A 136 -6.79 17.64 11.48
N LEU A 137 -6.77 16.73 10.49
CA LEU A 137 -5.56 16.06 10.05
C LEU A 137 -4.68 16.98 9.21
N THR A 138 -5.27 17.85 8.37
CA THR A 138 -4.51 18.83 7.59
C THR A 138 -3.73 19.80 8.48
N GLN A 139 -4.36 20.31 9.55
CA GLN A 139 -3.72 21.18 10.52
C GLN A 139 -2.54 20.49 11.23
N HIS A 140 -2.70 19.22 11.62
CA HIS A 140 -1.62 18.42 12.23
C HIS A 140 -0.45 18.17 11.26
N LEU A 141 -0.71 18.14 9.95
CA LEU A 141 0.30 17.87 8.91
C LEU A 141 0.90 19.14 8.31
N GLY A 142 1.04 20.21 9.09
CA GLY A 142 1.63 21.48 8.65
C GLY A 142 0.73 22.24 7.68
N ASN A 143 -0.58 22.21 7.96
CA ASN A 143 -1.63 22.87 7.18
C ASN A 143 -1.58 22.56 5.67
N ILE A 144 -1.31 21.30 5.33
CA ILE A 144 -1.30 20.82 3.94
C ILE A 144 -2.70 20.96 3.32
N SER A 145 -2.74 21.15 1.99
CA SER A 145 -4.01 21.16 1.26
C SER A 145 -4.84 19.89 1.54
N PRO A 146 -6.16 20.01 1.77
CA PRO A 146 -7.01 18.85 2.02
C PRO A 146 -7.01 17.84 0.88
N LEU A 147 -6.81 18.28 -0.36
CA LEU A 147 -6.77 17.42 -1.53
C LEU A 147 -5.32 17.03 -1.82
N CYS A 148 -4.99 15.76 -1.59
CA CYS A 148 -3.62 15.24 -1.71
C CYS A 148 -3.55 14.03 -2.63
N LEU A 149 -2.39 13.82 -3.25
CA LEU A 149 -2.06 12.62 -4.02
C LEU A 149 -1.22 11.66 -3.19
N VAL A 150 -1.53 10.36 -3.28
CA VAL A 150 -0.72 9.31 -2.66
C VAL A 150 0.49 9.01 -3.56
N SER A 151 1.65 9.56 -3.20
CA SER A 151 2.89 9.41 -3.96
C SER A 151 3.47 8.00 -3.86
N ARG A 152 3.55 7.48 -2.63
CA ARG A 152 4.02 6.10 -2.36
C ARG A 152 3.43 5.58 -1.05
N VAL A 153 3.25 4.26 -1.01
CA VAL A 153 2.89 3.51 0.20
C VAL A 153 4.07 2.61 0.52
N THR A 154 4.75 2.89 1.62
CA THR A 154 5.87 2.09 2.15
C THR A 154 5.52 1.66 3.57
N SER A 155 6.39 1.78 4.58
CA SER A 155 6.00 1.60 5.99
C SER A 155 4.99 2.67 6.46
N ALA A 156 5.09 3.86 5.90
CA ALA A 156 4.14 4.96 6.04
C ALA A 156 3.52 5.36 4.69
N ILE A 157 2.41 6.09 4.78
CA ILE A 157 1.71 6.66 3.64
C ILE A 157 2.33 8.02 3.35
N HIS A 158 2.87 8.20 2.15
CA HIS A 158 3.42 9.48 1.72
C HIS A 158 2.45 10.19 0.80
N LEU A 159 2.04 11.37 1.22
CA LEU A 159 1.16 12.26 0.49
C LEU A 159 1.97 13.41 -0.12
N ILE A 160 1.50 13.90 -1.25
CA ILE A 160 2.02 15.11 -1.89
C ILE A 160 0.85 16.02 -2.28
N ASP A 161 0.98 17.29 -1.95
CA ASP A 161 0.11 18.33 -2.49
C ASP A 161 0.62 18.72 -3.89
N PRO A 162 -0.20 18.56 -4.95
CA PRO A 162 0.19 18.90 -6.31
C PRO A 162 0.42 20.41 -6.53
N THR A 163 -0.15 21.27 -5.68
CA THR A 163 -0.10 22.73 -5.86
C THR A 163 1.08 23.38 -5.15
N SER A 164 1.49 22.87 -4.00
CA SER A 164 2.58 23.41 -3.18
C SER A 164 3.83 22.53 -3.15
N ALA A 165 3.74 21.30 -3.66
CA ALA A 165 4.76 20.25 -3.51
C ALA A 165 5.11 19.93 -2.04
N GLN A 166 4.26 20.30 -1.08
CA GLN A 166 4.37 19.88 0.31
C GLN A 166 4.16 18.38 0.42
N ILE A 167 5.02 17.73 1.19
CA ILE A 167 4.94 16.30 1.51
C ILE A 167 4.44 16.15 2.93
N ALA A 168 3.56 15.17 3.13
CA ALA A 168 3.18 14.69 4.45
C ALA A 168 3.39 13.18 4.55
N GLU A 169 3.81 12.72 5.73
CA GLU A 169 3.96 11.31 6.04
C GLU A 169 2.98 10.93 7.14
N ILE A 170 2.17 9.90 6.89
CA ILE A 170 1.18 9.39 7.82
C ILE A 170 1.54 7.96 8.18
N ASN A 171 1.84 7.75 9.46
CA ASN A 171 2.05 6.42 10.03
C ASN A 171 0.71 5.65 10.11
N GLY A 172 0.75 4.33 10.04
CA GLY A 172 -0.43 3.46 10.19
C GLY A 172 -1.23 3.75 11.46
N LEU A 173 -0.57 3.96 12.60
CA LEU A 173 -1.26 4.28 13.87
C LEU A 173 -2.08 5.58 13.78
N LEU A 174 -1.54 6.62 13.11
CA LEU A 174 -2.24 7.89 12.93
C LEU A 174 -3.41 7.72 11.95
N TYR A 175 -3.19 6.97 10.86
CA TYR A 175 -4.25 6.66 9.90
C TYR A 175 -5.45 5.97 10.55
N TRP A 176 -5.22 4.94 11.38
CA TRP A 176 -6.32 4.19 12.00
C TRP A 176 -7.06 4.95 13.11
N ARG A 177 -6.48 6.04 13.64
CA ARG A 177 -7.18 6.97 14.55
C ARG A 177 -8.16 7.88 13.81
N THR A 178 -7.76 8.34 12.62
CA THR A 178 -8.59 9.20 11.76
C THR A 178 -8.61 8.63 10.34
N PRO A 179 -9.35 7.54 10.09
CA PRO A 179 -9.36 6.89 8.80
C PRO A 179 -9.98 7.78 7.74
N PHE A 180 -9.42 7.73 6.54
CA PHE A 180 -9.95 8.41 5.35
C PHE A 180 -9.82 7.49 4.13
N GLU A 181 -10.73 7.66 3.19
CA GLU A 181 -10.83 6.83 2.00
C GLU A 181 -10.28 7.56 0.77
N ALA A 182 -9.93 6.79 -0.28
CA ALA A 182 -9.57 7.36 -1.56
C ALA A 182 -10.82 7.90 -2.26
N ILE A 183 -10.74 9.13 -2.77
CA ILE A 183 -11.80 9.77 -3.57
C ILE A 183 -11.84 9.14 -4.96
N LEU A 184 -10.68 9.12 -5.62
CA LEU A 184 -10.54 8.67 -7.00
C LEU A 184 -9.49 7.58 -7.08
N ASN A 185 -9.87 6.51 -7.76
CA ASN A 185 -9.06 5.31 -7.91
C ASN A 185 -8.30 5.34 -9.24
N PRO A 186 -7.09 4.74 -9.32
CA PRO A 186 -6.25 4.77 -10.53
C PRO A 186 -6.85 4.18 -11.81
N ARG A 187 -8.04 3.58 -11.75
CA ARG A 187 -8.81 3.13 -12.92
C ARG A 187 -9.48 4.29 -13.67
N GLN A 188 -9.77 5.40 -12.99
CA GLN A 188 -10.42 6.59 -13.55
C GLN A 188 -9.42 7.60 -14.13
N LEU A 189 -8.13 7.23 -14.24
CA LEU A 189 -7.12 8.09 -14.84
C LEU A 189 -7.35 8.23 -16.34
N MET A 190 -7.43 9.47 -16.80
CA MET A 190 -7.56 9.83 -18.21
C MET A 190 -6.27 10.43 -18.74
N GLU A 191 -6.07 10.33 -20.06
CA GLU A 191 -4.92 10.91 -20.74
C GLU A 191 -5.18 12.36 -21.11
N TYR A 192 -4.20 13.21 -20.79
CA TYR A 192 -4.16 14.63 -21.07
C TYR A 192 -2.88 14.93 -21.85
N VAL A 193 -2.98 15.82 -22.83
CA VAL A 193 -1.83 16.32 -23.58
C VAL A 193 -1.46 17.69 -23.03
N VAL A 194 -0.17 17.87 -22.75
CA VAL A 194 0.37 19.14 -22.26
C VAL A 194 0.57 20.10 -23.44
N MET A 195 -0.17 21.21 -23.43
CA MET A 195 -0.07 22.25 -24.46
C MET A 195 0.98 23.30 -24.10
N ASP A 196 1.06 23.68 -22.82
CA ASP A 196 2.06 24.62 -22.33
C ASP A 196 2.43 24.34 -20.87
N ILE A 197 3.63 24.73 -20.47
CA ILE A 197 4.15 24.53 -19.12
C ILE A 197 5.05 25.69 -18.67
N GLU A 198 4.67 26.31 -17.56
CA GLU A 198 5.41 27.39 -16.92
C GLU A 198 5.86 26.96 -15.52
N ILE A 199 7.18 26.92 -15.29
CA ILE A 199 7.73 26.57 -13.98
C ILE A 199 7.61 27.77 -13.04
N LEU A 200 6.95 27.59 -11.89
CA LEU A 200 6.81 28.66 -10.92
C LEU A 200 8.16 29.05 -10.33
N ARG A 201 8.41 30.36 -10.29
CA ARG A 201 9.57 30.93 -9.60
C ARG A 201 9.35 30.89 -8.09
N GLU A 202 10.43 30.93 -7.32
CA GLU A 202 10.35 30.87 -5.85
C GLU A 202 9.45 31.96 -5.26
N ASN A 203 9.42 33.14 -5.88
CA ASN A 203 8.62 34.29 -5.46
C ASN A 203 7.10 34.09 -5.64
N GLU A 204 6.69 33.19 -6.53
CA GLU A 204 5.27 32.88 -6.82
C GLU A 204 4.76 31.71 -5.97
N LYS A 205 5.66 31.02 -5.28
CA LYS A 205 5.30 29.94 -4.35
C LYS A 205 4.69 30.56 -3.11
N LYS A 206 3.47 30.11 -2.79
CA LYS A 206 2.81 30.47 -1.53
C LYS A 206 3.55 29.78 -0.37
N SER A 207 4.45 30.51 0.27
CA SER A 207 5.02 30.15 1.56
C SER A 207 4.15 30.73 2.67
N PHE A 208 3.80 29.90 3.66
CA PHE A 208 3.02 30.33 4.81
C PHE A 208 3.68 29.90 6.12
N PRO A 209 3.54 30.66 7.21
CA PRO A 209 4.10 30.29 8.50
C PRO A 209 3.48 28.96 8.98
N GLY A 210 4.33 28.01 9.34
CA GLY A 210 3.91 26.65 9.73
C GLY A 210 3.76 25.66 8.57
N GLN A 211 4.22 26.02 7.37
CA GLN A 211 4.29 25.08 6.24
C GLN A 211 5.20 23.88 6.58
N GLY A 212 4.70 22.69 6.27
CA GLY A 212 5.43 21.44 6.48
C GLY A 212 6.57 21.26 5.47
N THR A 213 7.14 20.06 5.44
CA THR A 213 8.28 19.73 4.59
C THR A 213 7.92 19.79 3.10
N ILE A 214 8.70 20.55 2.32
CA ILE A 214 8.56 20.66 0.86
C ILE A 214 9.44 19.63 0.17
N SER A 215 8.97 19.06 -0.93
CA SER A 215 9.77 18.12 -1.72
C SER A 215 10.89 18.81 -2.49
N HIS A 216 12.13 18.36 -2.32
CA HIS A 216 13.25 18.75 -3.21
C HIS A 216 13.24 18.05 -4.57
N LYS A 217 12.47 16.96 -4.71
CA LYS A 217 12.42 16.17 -5.95
C LYS A 217 11.44 16.74 -6.97
N HIS A 218 10.37 17.36 -6.49
CA HIS A 218 9.27 17.83 -7.32
C HIS A 218 9.41 19.33 -7.53
N VAL A 219 8.97 19.78 -8.70
CA VAL A 219 9.00 21.19 -9.09
C VAL A 219 7.57 21.55 -9.46
N VAL A 220 7.05 22.60 -8.82
CA VAL A 220 5.70 23.09 -9.10
C VAL A 220 5.72 23.86 -10.42
N ALA A 221 4.76 23.58 -11.28
CA ALA A 221 4.55 24.28 -12.54
C ALA A 221 3.06 24.51 -12.79
N ASP A 222 2.74 25.62 -13.43
CA ASP A 222 1.44 25.91 -14.03
C ASP A 222 1.43 25.25 -15.43
N VAL A 223 0.37 24.50 -15.73
CA VAL A 223 0.28 23.67 -16.95
C VAL A 223 -1.08 23.85 -17.59
N TRP A 224 -1.08 24.05 -18.90
CA TRP A 224 -2.26 24.07 -19.74
C TRP A 224 -2.40 22.72 -20.43
N VAL A 225 -3.51 22.03 -20.16
CA VAL A 225 -3.76 20.68 -20.66
C VAL A 225 -5.07 20.59 -21.42
N VAL A 226 -5.11 19.67 -22.38
CA VAL A 226 -6.31 19.28 -23.12
C VAL A 226 -6.50 17.78 -22.96
N LYS A 227 -7.75 17.31 -22.83
CA LYS A 227 -8.03 15.87 -22.80
C LYS A 227 -7.60 15.26 -24.14
N ALA A 228 -6.89 14.13 -24.13
CA ALA A 228 -6.41 13.52 -25.37
C ALA A 228 -7.54 13.16 -26.34
N SER A 229 -8.72 12.79 -25.83
CA SER A 229 -9.92 12.48 -26.64
C SER A 229 -10.54 13.71 -27.32
N GLU A 230 -10.26 14.91 -26.82
CA GLU A 230 -10.82 16.18 -27.33
C GLU A 230 -9.79 16.99 -28.13
N LEU A 231 -8.58 16.43 -28.29
CA LEU A 231 -7.49 17.07 -29.02
C LEU A 231 -7.88 17.26 -30.50
N GLY A 232 -7.90 18.53 -30.94
CA GLY A 232 -8.28 18.91 -32.30
C GLY A 232 -9.78 19.14 -32.53
N ILE A 233 -10.61 18.96 -31.50
CA ILE A 233 -12.05 19.28 -31.53
C ILE A 233 -12.29 20.59 -30.80
N ASN A 234 -11.71 20.73 -29.60
CA ASN A 234 -11.85 21.92 -28.76
C ASN A 234 -10.48 22.56 -28.55
N GLU A 235 -10.41 23.89 -28.65
CA GLU A 235 -9.20 24.68 -28.35
C GLU A 235 -9.11 25.09 -26.86
N ASN A 236 -10.13 24.74 -26.06
CA ASN A 236 -10.18 25.12 -24.65
C ASN A 236 -9.14 24.36 -23.84
N THR A 237 -8.08 25.06 -23.45
CA THR A 237 -7.07 24.54 -22.52
C THR A 237 -7.54 24.69 -21.06
N ILE A 238 -7.36 23.65 -20.26
CA ILE A 238 -7.63 23.66 -18.81
C ILE A 238 -6.33 24.00 -18.09
N HIS A 239 -6.36 25.03 -17.25
CA HIS A 239 -5.21 25.41 -16.43
C HIS A 239 -5.15 24.59 -15.14
N THR A 240 -3.99 24.03 -14.82
CA THR A 240 -3.78 23.24 -13.60
C THR A 240 -2.38 23.42 -13.02
N ARG A 241 -2.27 23.37 -11.69
CA ARG A 241 -0.99 23.28 -10.99
C ARG A 241 -0.55 21.83 -10.82
N THR A 242 0.72 21.55 -11.11
CA THR A 242 1.28 20.22 -10.96
C THR A 242 2.62 20.21 -10.24
N HIS A 243 2.91 19.10 -9.57
CA HIS A 243 4.20 18.76 -8.96
C HIS A 243 5.18 18.12 -9.97
N LEU A 244 4.75 17.91 -11.21
CA LEU A 244 5.50 17.24 -12.28
C LEU A 244 6.29 18.20 -13.19
N GLY A 245 6.57 19.43 -12.75
CA GLY A 245 7.18 20.48 -13.58
C GLY A 245 8.55 20.11 -14.15
N HIS A 246 9.35 19.34 -13.41
CA HIS A 246 10.66 18.86 -13.88
C HIS A 246 10.59 17.72 -14.92
N LEU A 247 9.42 17.09 -15.08
CA LEU A 247 9.26 15.87 -15.86
C LEU A 247 8.46 16.10 -17.15
N LEU A 248 7.47 16.97 -17.10
CA LEU A 248 6.60 17.30 -18.23
C LEU A 248 7.27 18.33 -19.15
N LYS A 249 7.03 18.16 -20.44
CA LYS A 249 7.36 19.11 -21.50
C LYS A 249 6.13 19.28 -22.39
N VAL A 250 6.12 20.37 -23.18
CA VAL A 250 5.10 20.61 -24.19
C VAL A 250 5.02 19.43 -25.17
N GLY A 251 3.80 18.97 -25.46
CA GLY A 251 3.51 17.83 -26.32
C GLY A 251 3.58 16.46 -25.63
N ASP A 252 3.92 16.38 -24.34
CA ASP A 252 3.90 15.12 -23.60
C ASP A 252 2.47 14.72 -23.21
N SER A 253 2.22 13.40 -23.17
CA SER A 253 1.02 12.84 -22.54
C SER A 253 1.21 12.67 -21.02
N ALA A 254 0.22 13.06 -20.23
CA ALA A 254 0.13 12.86 -18.79
C ALA A 254 -1.18 12.17 -18.42
N LEU A 255 -1.16 11.36 -17.37
CA LEU A 255 -2.37 10.80 -16.76
C LEU A 255 -2.81 11.70 -15.61
N GLY A 256 -4.08 12.08 -15.66
CA GLY A 256 -4.71 12.92 -14.66
C GLY A 256 -6.13 12.48 -14.34
N TYR A 257 -6.68 13.06 -13.30
CA TYR A 257 -8.08 12.93 -12.95
C TYR A 257 -8.81 14.22 -13.32
N ASN A 258 -10.02 14.06 -13.84
CA ASN A 258 -10.97 15.15 -13.97
C ASN A 258 -11.79 15.25 -12.70
N VAL A 259 -11.48 16.21 -11.84
CA VAL A 259 -12.17 16.37 -10.56
C VAL A 259 -13.51 17.07 -10.77
N CYS A 260 -13.60 17.99 -11.73
CA CYS A 260 -14.83 18.75 -12.02
C CYS A 260 -15.98 17.85 -12.47
N ASP A 261 -15.71 16.90 -13.39
CA ASP A 261 -16.73 15.97 -13.89
C ASP A 261 -16.98 14.76 -12.96
N SER A 262 -16.19 14.61 -11.89
CA SER A 262 -16.26 13.44 -11.01
C SER A 262 -17.30 13.62 -9.90
N ASN A 263 -18.34 12.78 -9.89
CA ASN A 263 -19.30 12.74 -8.79
C ASN A 263 -18.73 11.93 -7.61
N VAL A 264 -18.24 12.64 -6.59
CA VAL A 264 -17.62 12.04 -5.40
C VAL A 264 -18.54 12.21 -4.19
N ASN A 265 -18.99 11.11 -3.63
CA ASN A 265 -19.72 11.09 -2.36
C ASN A 265 -18.73 11.03 -1.17
N ASN A 266 -18.22 12.18 -0.72
CA ASN A 266 -17.33 12.26 0.44
C ASN A 266 -17.56 13.55 1.24
N LYS A 267 -17.90 13.40 2.52
CA LYS A 267 -18.16 14.51 3.45
C LYS A 267 -17.00 15.51 3.55
N ALA A 268 -15.76 15.02 3.48
CA ALA A 268 -14.59 15.89 3.56
C ALA A 268 -14.47 16.76 2.30
N PHE A 269 -14.78 16.19 1.12
CA PHE A 269 -14.74 16.86 -0.16
C PHE A 269 -15.86 17.91 -0.30
N GLU A 270 -17.09 17.57 0.11
CA GLU A 270 -18.23 18.50 0.14
C GLU A 270 -17.99 19.72 1.05
N SER A 271 -17.14 19.58 2.07
CA SER A 271 -16.82 20.66 3.00
C SER A 271 -15.78 21.67 2.49
N LEU A 272 -15.24 21.44 1.28
CA LEU A 272 -14.26 22.29 0.61
C LEU A 272 -14.96 23.39 -0.18
N LYS A 273 -14.25 24.51 -0.38
CA LYS A 273 -14.74 25.59 -1.24
C LYS A 273 -14.49 25.22 -2.70
N SER A 274 -15.47 25.43 -3.57
CA SER A 274 -15.35 25.12 -5.00
C SER A 274 -14.14 25.79 -5.66
N GLU A 275 -13.80 27.02 -5.25
CA GLU A 275 -12.63 27.77 -5.75
C GLU A 275 -11.27 27.13 -5.42
N SER A 276 -11.23 26.29 -4.37
CA SER A 276 -9.98 25.62 -3.95
C SER A 276 -9.77 24.26 -4.62
N ILE A 277 -10.78 23.78 -5.34
CA ILE A 277 -10.75 22.47 -6.00
C ILE A 277 -10.23 22.69 -7.42
N PRO A 278 -9.09 22.09 -7.80
CA PRO A 278 -8.60 22.14 -9.17
C PRO A 278 -9.49 21.31 -10.09
N ASP A 279 -9.76 21.78 -11.30
CA ASP A 279 -10.59 21.07 -12.29
C ASP A 279 -9.96 19.74 -12.71
N VAL A 280 -8.64 19.76 -12.94
CA VAL A 280 -7.86 18.59 -13.35
C VAL A 280 -6.63 18.45 -12.45
N LEU A 281 -6.31 17.21 -12.09
CA LEU A 281 -5.14 16.87 -11.30
C LEU A 281 -4.24 15.88 -12.04
N LEU A 282 -3.06 16.34 -12.43
CA LEU A 282 -2.05 15.51 -13.07
C LEU A 282 -1.32 14.64 -12.04
N VAL A 283 -1.21 13.34 -12.32
CA VAL A 283 -0.66 12.34 -11.38
C VAL A 283 0.67 11.80 -11.84
N LYS A 284 0.79 11.45 -13.13
CA LYS A 284 2.05 10.93 -13.68
C LYS A 284 2.15 11.15 -15.18
N LYS A 285 3.37 11.30 -15.68
CA LYS A 285 3.65 11.28 -17.12
C LYS A 285 3.34 9.91 -17.73
N PHE A 286 2.61 9.90 -18.84
CA PHE A 286 2.36 8.73 -19.66
C PHE A 286 3.45 8.61 -20.73
N TYR A 287 3.89 7.37 -21.01
CA TYR A 287 4.90 7.11 -22.03
C TYR A 287 4.32 6.09 -23.02
N PRO A 288 3.73 6.51 -24.15
CA PRO A 288 3.02 5.62 -25.06
C PRO A 288 3.95 4.55 -25.67
N ASN A 289 5.17 4.92 -26.03
CA ASN A 289 6.13 4.04 -26.71
C ASN A 289 7.08 3.28 -25.77
N ARG A 290 7.02 3.51 -24.46
CA ARG A 290 7.77 2.69 -23.49
C ARG A 290 6.86 1.58 -22.97
N ARG A 291 6.68 0.52 -23.77
CA ARG A 291 6.35 -0.79 -23.18
C ARG A 291 7.46 -1.07 -22.18
N LYS A 292 7.12 -1.06 -20.88
CA LYS A 292 8.07 -1.42 -19.82
C LYS A 292 8.49 -2.86 -20.06
N HIS A 293 9.55 -3.08 -20.82
CA HIS A 293 10.33 -4.30 -20.76
C HIS A 293 10.84 -4.37 -19.32
N ARG A 294 10.09 -5.08 -18.46
CA ARG A 294 10.53 -5.32 -17.10
C ARG A 294 11.67 -6.32 -17.19
N ASN A 295 12.82 -5.96 -16.61
CA ASN A 295 13.97 -6.87 -16.48
C ASN A 295 13.64 -8.15 -15.66
N TRP A 296 12.47 -8.20 -15.02
CA TRP A 296 12.02 -9.33 -14.22
C TRP A 296 10.54 -9.64 -14.50
N LYS A 297 10.22 -10.94 -14.56
CA LYS A 297 8.85 -11.44 -14.72
C LYS A 297 8.12 -11.37 -13.38
N LEU A 298 6.87 -10.90 -13.39
CA LEU A 298 5.97 -11.01 -12.24
C LEU A 298 5.84 -12.49 -11.88
N LYS A 299 6.24 -12.84 -10.67
CA LYS A 299 6.01 -14.17 -10.10
C LYS A 299 4.84 -14.07 -9.16
N HIS A 300 3.90 -15.01 -9.26
CA HIS A 300 2.80 -15.12 -8.31
C HIS A 300 3.15 -16.17 -7.26
N LEU A 301 2.67 -15.95 -6.04
CA LEU A 301 2.80 -16.86 -4.90
C LEU A 301 1.81 -18.03 -4.97
N ALA A 302 0.86 -17.98 -5.91
CA ALA A 302 -0.13 -19.01 -6.22
C ALA A 302 -0.16 -19.26 -7.73
#